data_AF-A0A832NII4-F1
#
_entry.id   AF-A0A832NII4-F1
#
_cell.length_a   1.000
_cell.length_b   1.000
_cell.length_c   1.000
_cell.angle_alpha   90.00
_cell.angle_beta   90.00
_cell.angle_gamma   90.00
#
_symmetry.space_group_name_H-M   'P 1'
#
loop_
_entity.id
_entity.type
_entity.pdbx_description
1 polymer ?
#
loop_
_entity_poly.entity_id
_entity_poly.type
_entity_poly.pdbx_seq_one_letter_code
_entity_poly.pdbx_strand_id
1 'polypeptide(L)' 'MPFTKFGLSHAVLDGVRAMGYVEPTPIQIRAIPLILEGRDVIGSAQTGTGKT' A
#
# COMPACT_ATOMS: atom_id res chain seq x y z
N MET A 1 8.08 3.50 6.27
CA MET A 1 7.43 2.45 7.07
C MET A 1 7.23 1.26 6.15
N PRO A 2 7.85 0.10 6.39
CA PRO A 2 7.82 -1.01 5.42
C PRO A 2 6.42 -1.62 5.31
N PHE A 3 6.12 -2.25 4.17
CA PHE A 3 4.84 -2.91 3.89
C PHE A 3 4.44 -3.96 4.94
N THR A 4 5.42 -4.58 5.59
CA THR A 4 5.22 -5.57 6.66
C THR A 4 4.49 -5.01 7.88
N LYS A 5 4.43 -3.69 8.06
CA LYS A 5 3.73 -3.07 9.19
C LYS A 5 2.23 -2.86 8.97
N PHE A 6 1.69 -3.13 7.77
CA PHE A 6 0.26 -2.96 7.49
C PHE A 6 -0.59 -4.19 7.85
N GLY A 7 -0.01 -5.32 8.25
CA GLY A 7 -0.76 -6.55 8.52
C GLY A 7 -1.30 -7.23 7.26
N LEU A 8 -0.61 -7.05 6.12
CA LEU A 8 -0.94 -7.71 4.85
C LEU A 8 -0.62 -9.20 4.91
N SER A 9 -1.32 -10.00 4.09
CA SER A 9 -1.06 -11.43 3.97
C SER A 9 0.35 -11.69 3.41
N HIS A 10 0.91 -12.86 3.74
CA HIS A 10 2.24 -13.26 3.24
C HIS A 10 2.32 -13.24 1.71
N ALA A 11 1.28 -13.71 1.01
CA ALA A 11 1.24 -13.70 -0.45
C ALA A 11 1.37 -12.28 -1.04
N VAL A 12 0.74 -11.27 -0.42
CA VAL A 12 0.87 -9.88 -0.85
C VAL A 12 2.28 -9.36 -0.59
N LEU A 13 2.84 -9.63 0.59
CA LEU A 13 4.19 -9.21 0.95
C LEU A 13 5.26 -9.82 0.04
N ASP A 14 5.09 -11.08 -0.36
CA ASP A 14 5.99 -11.76 -1.30
C ASP A 14 5.91 -11.13 -2.70
N GLY A 15 4.70 -10.80 -3.17
CA GLY A 15 4.52 -10.10 -4.45
C GLY A 15 5.15 -8.70 -4.46
N VAL A 16 4.91 -7.91 -3.40
CA VAL A 16 5.53 -6.59 -3.21
C VAL A 16 7.06 -6.69 -3.23
N ARG A 17 7.63 -7.68 -2.54
CA ARG A 17 9.07 -7.92 -2.51
C ARG A 17 9.61 -8.34 -3.88
N ALA A 18 8.90 -9.23 -4.59
CA ALA A 18 9.30 -9.69 -5.93
C ALA A 18 9.35 -8.53 -6.95
N MET A 19 8.47 -7.54 -6.78
CA MET A 19 8.48 -6.31 -7.59
C MET A 19 9.56 -5.30 -7.17
N GLY A 20 10.31 -5.56 -6.09
CA GLY A 20 11.32 -4.65 -5.57
C GLY A 20 10.75 -3.45 -4.82
N TYR A 21 9.48 -3.49 -4.39
CA TYR A 21 8.87 -2.43 -3.62
C TYR A 21 9.26 -2.54 -2.15
N VAL A 22 10.11 -1.62 -1.68
CA VAL A 22 10.65 -1.64 -0.32
C VAL A 22 9.79 -0.81 0.63
N GLU A 23 9.48 0.43 0.22
CA GLU A 23 8.73 1.38 1.02
C GLU A 23 7.46 1.83 0.27
N PRO A 24 6.29 1.86 0.95
CA PRO A 24 5.05 2.37 0.39
C PRO A 24 5.13 3.87 0.12
N THR A 25 4.41 4.32 -0.91
CA THR A 25 4.33 5.75 -1.25
C THR A 25 3.44 6.51 -0.27
N PRO A 26 3.50 7.86 -0.21
CA PRO A 26 2.67 8.65 0.71
C PRO A 26 1.16 8.44 0.56
N ILE A 27 0.67 8.11 -0.64
CA ILE A 27 -0.75 7.77 -0.83
C ILE A 27 -1.07 6.38 -0.28
N GLN A 28 -0.20 5.39 -0.50
CA GLN A 28 -0.37 4.04 0.02
C GLN A 28 -0.33 4.00 1.55
N ILE A 29 0.59 4.74 2.19
CA ILE A 29 0.67 4.85 3.66
C ILE A 29 -0.65 5.34 4.27
N ARG A 30 -1.32 6.29 3.61
CA ARG A 30 -2.58 6.86 4.09
C ARG A 30 -3.80 6.01 3.75
N ALA A 31 -3.77 5.31 2.61
CA ALA A 31 -4.92 4.57 2.10
C ALA A 31 -5.00 3.13 2.63
N ILE A 32 -3.88 2.41 2.72
CA ILE A 32 -3.86 0.98 3.04
C ILE A 32 -4.56 0.68 4.38
N PRO A 33 -4.29 1.39 5.50
CA PRO A 33 -4.97 1.09 6.76
C PRO A 33 -6.50 1.23 6.66
N LEU A 34 -6.98 2.29 5.99
CA LEU A 34 -8.41 2.56 5.82
C LEU A 34 -9.10 1.48 4.97
N ILE A 35 -8.43 1.03 3.90
CA ILE A 35 -8.94 -0.03 3.03
C ILE A 35 -8.99 -1.37 3.79
N LEU A 36 -7.99 -1.68 4.61
CA LEU A 36 -7.97 -2.89 5.43
C LEU A 36 -9.03 -2.88 6.54
N GLU A 37 -9.44 -1.69 7.01
CA GLU A 37 -10.60 -1.50 7.89
C GLU A 37 -11.95 -1.65 7.16
N GLY A 38 -11.95 -1.88 5.84
CA GLY A 38 -13.17 -2.01 5.03
C GLY A 38 -13.87 -0.68 4.76
N ARG A 39 -13.15 0.45 4.85
CA ARG A 39 -13.71 1.79 4.62
C ARG A 39 -13.57 2.19 3.16
N ASP A 40 -14.56 2.93 2.67
CA ASP A 40 -14.46 3.61 1.38
C ASP A 40 -13.45 4.76 1.46
N VAL A 41 -12.62 4.89 0.42
CA VAL A 41 -11.55 5.89 0.32
C VAL A 41 -11.60 6.59 -1.04
N ILE A 42 -11.56 7.93 -1.03
CA ILE A 42 -11.27 8.73 -2.22
C ILE A 42 -9.80 9.18 -2.14
N GLY A 43 -8.96 8.65 -3.02
CA GLY A 43 -7.55 9.03 -3.15
C GLY A 43 -7.31 9.93 -4.36
N SER A 44 -6.81 11.15 -4.13
CA SER A 44 -6.38 12.05 -5.21
C SER A 44 -4.85 12.16 -5.23
N ALA A 45 -4.23 11.65 -6.30
CA ALA A 45 -2.80 11.79 -6.55
C ALA A 45 -2.48 11.66 -8.04
N GLN A 46 -1.42 12.33 -8.48
CA GLN A 46 -0.94 12.29 -9.86
C GLN A 46 -0.56 10.86 -10.30
N THR A 47 -0.59 10.56 -11.59
CA THR A 47 0.01 9.32 -12.13
C THR A 47 1.51 9.25 -11.86
N GLY A 48 2.02 8.04 -11.59
CA GLY A 48 3.40 7.83 -11.15
C GLY A 48 3.62 7.93 -9.64
N THR A 49 2.59 8.27 -8.84
CA THR A 49 2.71 8.37 -7.36
C THR A 49 2.52 7.05 -6.60
N GLY A 50 2.44 5.93 -7.31
CA GLY A 50 2.21 4.61 -6.71
C GLY A 50 0.81 4.45 -6.11
N LYS A 51 -0.22 5.01 -6.74
CA LYS A 51 -1.62 4.81 -6.33
C LYS A 51 -2.22 3.45 -6.76
N THR A 52 -1.51 2.73 -7.62
CA THR A 52 -1.81 1.35 -8.05
C THR A 52 -0.94 0.40 -7.23
#